data_AF-A0A2I0EYZ7-F1
#
_entry.id   AF-A0A2I0EYZ7-F1
#
_cell.length_a   1.000
_cell.length_b   1.000
_cell.length_c   1.000
_cell.angle_alpha   90.00
_cell.angle_beta   90.00
_cell.angle_gamma   90.00
#
_symmetry.space_group_name_H-M   'P 1'
#
loop_
_entity.id
_entity.type
_entity.pdbx_description
1 polymer ?
#
loop_
_entity_poly.entity_id
_entity_poly.type
_entity_poly.pdbx_seq_one_letter_code
_entity_poly.pdbx_strand_id
1 'polypeptide(L)'
;MQTYQIEKYFYTRTKNIVPTDSGGKELFLFASLVIEKNQPIGDSRRQNVKTVVSKLYENPVEASPSIYLELPNDTILKEVTHKRFTILVDLAETDEYSFFLFPES
;
A
#
# COMPACT_ATOMS: atom_id res chain seq x y z
N MET A 1 10.05 30.23 -16.48
CA MET A 1 10.69 29.19 -15.64
C MET A 1 9.82 27.95 -15.68
N GLN A 2 10.27 26.84 -16.27
CA GLN A 2 9.59 25.56 -16.12
C GLN A 2 9.82 25.07 -14.69
N THR A 3 8.79 25.10 -13.85
CA THR A 3 8.84 24.48 -12.52
C THR A 3 8.95 22.97 -12.68
N TYR A 4 10.09 22.41 -12.28
CA TYR A 4 10.30 20.96 -12.26
C TYR A 4 9.52 20.38 -11.08
N GLN A 5 8.57 19.49 -11.35
CA GLN A 5 7.82 18.77 -10.31
C GLN A 5 8.48 17.42 -10.08
N ILE A 6 8.86 17.14 -8.84
CA ILE A 6 9.41 15.84 -8.45
C ILE A 6 8.27 14.99 -7.92
N GLU A 7 8.02 13.86 -8.57
CA GLU A 7 7.03 12.87 -8.12
C GLU A 7 7.74 11.64 -7.57
N LYS A 8 7.31 11.21 -6.38
CA LYS A 8 7.69 9.92 -5.79
C LYS A 8 6.45 9.05 -5.64
N TYR A 9 6.65 7.75 -5.78
CA TYR A 9 5.57 6.77 -5.79
C TYR A 9 5.85 5.73 -4.71
N PHE A 10 4.86 5.45 -3.88
CA PHE A 10 5.00 4.57 -2.74
C PHE A 10 3.94 3.49 -2.76
N TYR A 11 4.34 2.28 -2.42
CA TYR A 11 3.46 1.22 -1.98
C TYR A 11 3.58 1.07 -0.47
N THR A 12 2.44 0.93 0.21
CA THR A 12 2.41 0.55 1.61
C THR A 12 1.56 -0.68 1.80
N ARG A 13 1.93 -1.50 2.79
CA ARG A 13 1.10 -2.58 3.28
C ARG A 13 1.27 -2.72 4.77
N THR A 14 0.16 -2.85 5.47
CA THR A 14 0.12 -3.18 6.90
C THR A 14 -0.62 -4.49 7.05
N LYS A 15 0.05 -5.46 7.67
CA LYS A 15 -0.60 -6.66 8.17
C LYS A 15 -0.68 -6.59 9.68
N ASN A 16 -1.85 -6.90 10.22
CA ASN A 16 -2.04 -7.13 11.64
C ASN A 16 -2.91 -8.36 11.88
N ILE A 17 -2.65 -9.09 12.96
CA ILE A 17 -3.56 -10.13 13.46
C ILE A 17 -3.93 -9.73 14.88
N VAL A 18 -5.21 -9.43 15.09
CA VAL A 18 -5.73 -8.94 16.36
C VAL A 18 -6.69 -9.95 17.00
N PRO A 19 -6.73 -10.05 18.34
CA PRO A 19 -7.76 -10.84 19.01
C PRO A 19 -9.12 -10.19 18.84
N THR A 20 -10.18 -11.00 18.72
CA THR A 20 -11.57 -10.54 18.70
C THR A 20 -12.20 -10.64 20.09
N ASP A 21 -13.24 -9.85 20.33
CA ASP A 21 -14.00 -9.89 21.60
C ASP A 21 -14.66 -11.25 21.85
N SER A 22 -14.89 -12.04 20.79
CA SER A 22 -15.44 -13.40 20.84
C SER A 22 -14.39 -14.49 21.14
N GLY A 23 -13.12 -14.12 21.36
CA GLY A 23 -12.03 -15.05 21.67
C GLY A 23 -11.32 -15.65 20.44
N GLY A 24 -11.66 -15.19 19.23
CA GLY A 24 -11.00 -15.55 17.98
C GLY A 24 -9.85 -14.60 17.61
N LYS A 25 -9.36 -14.72 16.38
CA LYS A 25 -8.40 -13.78 15.79
C LYS A 25 -8.84 -13.34 14.40
N GLU A 26 -8.66 -12.07 14.09
CA GLU A 26 -8.92 -11.49 12.78
C GLU A 26 -7.62 -11.02 12.13
N LEU A 27 -7.51 -11.30 10.83
CA LEU A 27 -6.47 -10.78 9.96
C LEU A 27 -6.94 -9.46 9.36
N PHE A 28 -6.13 -8.42 9.55
CA PHE A 28 -6.24 -7.13 8.89
C PHE A 28 -5.08 -6.98 7.93
N LEU A 29 -5.38 -6.85 6.64
CA LEU A 29 -4.39 -6.61 5.61
C LEU A 29 -4.81 -5.38 4.79
N PHE A 30 -4.09 -4.29 4.99
CA PHE A 30 -4.33 -3.03 4.30
C PHE A 30 -3.18 -2.75 3.35
N ALA A 31 -3.46 -2.41 2.10
CA ALA A 31 -2.45 -2.01 1.13
C ALA A 31 -2.86 -0.73 0.41
N SER A 32 -1.90 0.16 0.16
CA SER A 32 -2.17 1.44 -0.50
C SER A 32 -1.06 1.89 -1.44
N LEU A 33 -1.45 2.74 -2.38
CA LEU A 33 -0.55 3.42 -3.30
C LEU A 33 -0.64 4.92 -3.10
N VAL A 34 0.50 5.55 -2.87
CA VAL A 34 0.60 6.97 -2.56
C VAL A 34 1.54 7.66 -3.54
N ILE A 35 1.15 8.84 -4.03
CA ILE A 35 1.99 9.73 -4.81
C ILE A 35 2.35 10.94 -3.95
N GLU A 36 3.64 11.23 -3.84
CA GLU A 36 4.14 12.45 -3.25
C GLU A 36 4.66 13.38 -4.35
N LYS A 37 4.11 14.59 -4.42
CA LYS A 37 4.46 15.61 -5.40
C LYS A 37 5.13 16.78 -4.68
N ASN A 38 6.35 17.08 -5.08
CA ASN A 38 7.16 18.18 -4.55
C ASN A 38 7.41 19.20 -5.66
N GLN A 39 6.91 20.42 -5.45
CA GLN A 39 7.10 21.54 -6.36
C GLN A 39 7.87 22.68 -5.66
N PRO A 40 9.07 23.06 -6.13
CA PRO A 40 9.76 24.24 -5.65
C PRO A 40 9.04 25.51 -6.12
N ILE A 41 8.88 26.49 -5.22
CA ILE A 41 8.23 27.79 -5.47
C ILE A 41 9.13 28.88 -4.89
N GLY A 42 10.00 29.48 -5.71
CA GLY A 42 11.06 30.36 -5.21
C GLY A 42 11.97 29.62 -4.22
N ASP A 43 12.10 30.16 -3.01
CA ASP A 43 12.86 29.55 -1.90
C ASP A 43 12.04 28.53 -1.08
N SER A 44 10.75 28.38 -1.38
CA SER A 44 9.83 27.48 -0.67
C SER A 44 9.59 26.17 -1.43
N ARG A 45 8.97 25.19 -0.76
CA ARG A 45 8.52 23.93 -1.36
C ARG A 45 7.05 23.69 -1.05
N ARG A 46 6.25 23.40 -2.08
CA ARG A 46 4.89 22.88 -1.94
C ARG A 46 4.95 21.36 -2.03
N GLN A 47 4.54 20.69 -0.96
CA GLN A 47 4.39 19.24 -0.90
C GLN A 47 2.91 18.89 -0.99
N ASN A 48 2.58 17.88 -1.79
CA ASN A 48 1.23 17.30 -1.88
C ASN A 48 1.36 15.79 -1.84
N VAL A 49 0.68 15.15 -0.89
CA VAL A 49 0.62 13.69 -0.77
C VAL A 49 -0.79 13.26 -1.11
N LYS A 50 -0.94 12.33 -2.07
CA LYS A 50 -2.23 11.83 -2.53
C LYS A 50 -2.24 10.30 -2.54
N THR A 51 -3.19 9.70 -1.84
CA THR A 51 -3.52 8.28 -1.98
C THR A 51 -4.29 8.07 -3.29
N VAL A 52 -3.86 7.08 -4.08
CA VAL A 52 -4.47 6.73 -5.37
C VAL A 52 -5.32 5.48 -5.24
N VAL A 53 -4.81 4.48 -4.53
CA VAL A 53 -5.48 3.20 -4.29
C VAL A 53 -5.38 2.88 -2.81
N SER A 54 -6.45 2.33 -2.25
CA SER A 54 -6.47 1.74 -0.91
C SER A 54 -7.36 0.51 -0.93
N LYS A 55 -6.84 -0.63 -0.47
CA LYS A 55 -7.54 -1.91 -0.37
C LYS A 55 -7.43 -2.45 1.05
N LEU A 56 -8.51 -3.04 1.54
CA LEU A 56 -8.60 -3.65 2.86
C LEU A 56 -9.14 -5.07 2.70
N TYR A 57 -8.40 -6.03 3.23
CA TYR A 57 -8.85 -7.39 3.44
C TYR A 57 -8.94 -7.63 4.94
N GLU A 58 -10.13 -7.98 5.39
CA GLU A 58 -10.44 -8.22 6.80
C GLU A 58 -11.27 -9.50 6.90
N ASN A 59 -10.73 -10.52 7.55
CA ASN A 59 -11.41 -11.80 7.75
C ASN A 59 -10.88 -12.50 9.01
N PRO A 60 -11.67 -13.41 9.61
CA PRO A 60 -11.17 -14.34 10.61
C PRO A 60 -9.93 -15.09 10.10
N VAL A 61 -8.95 -15.32 10.97
CA VAL A 61 -7.70 -16.02 10.62
C VAL A 61 -7.98 -17.40 10.03
N GLU A 62 -8.98 -18.11 10.53
CA GLU A 62 -9.36 -19.46 10.07
C GLU A 62 -9.92 -19.48 8.64
N ALA A 63 -10.50 -18.36 8.18
CA ALA A 63 -11.06 -18.21 6.84
C ALA A 63 -10.10 -17.53 5.86
N SER A 64 -8.92 -17.11 6.34
CA SER A 64 -7.94 -16.36 5.55
C SER A 64 -7.05 -17.30 4.73
N PRO A 65 -6.67 -16.94 3.49
CA PRO A 65 -5.68 -17.66 2.71
C PRO A 65 -4.36 -17.81 3.48
N SER A 66 -3.78 -19.02 3.47
CA SER A 66 -2.54 -19.32 4.20
C SER A 66 -1.39 -18.37 3.84
N ILE A 67 -1.30 -17.98 2.57
CA ILE A 67 -0.26 -17.07 2.08
C ILE A 67 -0.31 -15.70 2.75
N TYR A 68 -1.49 -15.19 3.13
CA TYR A 68 -1.59 -13.91 3.84
C TYR A 68 -1.16 -14.06 5.29
N LEU A 69 -1.35 -15.25 5.86
CA LEU A 69 -0.88 -15.59 7.20
C LEU A 69 0.65 -15.75 7.24
N GLU A 70 1.27 -16.16 6.14
CA GLU A 70 2.73 -16.28 6.00
C GLU A 70 3.44 -14.93 5.85
N LEU A 71 2.74 -13.88 5.39
CA LEU A 71 3.31 -12.53 5.35
C LEU A 71 3.80 -12.07 6.74
N PRO A 72 4.88 -11.29 6.84
CA PRO A 72 5.28 -10.67 8.11
C PRO A 72 4.16 -9.82 8.71
N ASN A 73 3.98 -9.88 10.03
CA ASN A 73 3.01 -9.05 10.75
C ASN A 73 3.59 -7.66 11.03
N ASP A 74 3.71 -6.85 9.97
CA ASP A 74 4.37 -5.55 10.03
C ASP A 74 3.72 -4.51 9.10
N THR A 75 4.32 -3.31 9.10
CA THR A 75 4.03 -2.28 8.10
C THR A 75 5.26 -2.07 7.23
N ILE A 76 5.06 -2.19 5.93
CA ILE A 76 6.07 -1.89 4.93
C ILE A 76 5.71 -0.62 4.16
N LEU A 77 6.74 0.16 3.84
CA LEU A 77 6.70 1.33 2.97
C LEU A 77 7.82 1.16 1.95
N LYS A 78 7.47 1.11 0.67
CA LYS A 78 8.43 0.90 -0.42
C LYS A 78 8.26 1.98 -1.48
N GLU A 79 9.33 2.73 -1.72
CA GLU A 79 9.40 3.60 -2.90
C GLU A 79 9.50 2.71 -4.15
N VAL A 80 8.68 2.99 -5.16
CA VAL A 80 8.61 2.24 -6.41
C VAL A 80 8.77 3.18 -7.60
N THR A 81 9.17 2.64 -8.74
CA THR A 81 9.23 3.41 -9.98
C THR A 81 7.81 3.72 -10.48
N HIS A 82 7.65 4.79 -11.28
CA HIS A 82 6.38 5.12 -11.92
C HIS A 82 5.80 3.92 -12.70
N LYS A 83 6.64 3.22 -13.48
CA LYS A 83 6.22 2.02 -14.24
C LYS A 83 5.64 0.93 -13.31
N ARG A 84 6.32 0.65 -12.19
CA ARG A 84 5.84 -0.36 -11.22
C ARG A 84 4.57 0.12 -10.52
N PHE A 85 4.48 1.40 -10.21
CA PHE A 85 3.28 2.01 -9.63
C PHE A 85 2.07 1.83 -10.55
N THR A 86 2.20 2.12 -11.84
CA THR A 86 1.10 1.91 -12.81
C THR A 86 0.66 0.44 -12.88
N ILE A 87 1.60 -0.51 -12.83
CA ILE A 87 1.28 -1.94 -12.77
C ILE A 87 0.52 -2.27 -11.48
N LEU A 88 0.95 -1.73 -10.33
CA LEU A 88 0.27 -1.97 -9.05
C LEU A 88 -1.13 -1.36 -9.01
N VAL A 89 -1.36 -0.22 -9.68
CA VAL A 89 -2.71 0.35 -9.83
C VAL A 89 -3.62 -0.63 -10.58
N ASP A 90 -3.15 -1.16 -11.71
CA ASP A 90 -3.89 -2.14 -12.52
C ASP A 90 -4.15 -3.45 -11.73
N LEU A 91 -3.13 -3.97 -11.02
CA LEU A 91 -3.29 -5.15 -10.16
C LEU A 91 -4.32 -4.92 -9.07
N ALA A 92 -4.36 -3.75 -8.43
CA ALA A 92 -5.34 -3.49 -7.39
C ALA A 92 -6.79 -3.55 -7.89
N GLU A 93 -7.02 -3.35 -9.19
CA GLU A 93 -8.36 -3.44 -9.81
C GLU A 93 -8.65 -4.84 -10.37
N THR A 94 -7.63 -5.52 -10.92
CA THR A 94 -7.80 -6.76 -11.69
C THR A 94 -7.40 -8.03 -10.94
N ASP A 95 -6.45 -7.94 -10.03
CA ASP A 95 -5.92 -9.04 -9.20
C ASP A 95 -5.45 -8.50 -7.84
N GLU A 96 -6.43 -8.21 -6.99
CA GLU A 96 -6.22 -7.64 -5.66
C GLU A 96 -5.34 -8.56 -4.77
N TYR A 97 -5.37 -9.87 -5.03
CA TYR A 97 -4.54 -10.83 -4.32
C TYR A 97 -3.05 -10.60 -4.57
N SER A 98 -2.65 -10.51 -5.85
CA SER A 98 -1.27 -10.18 -6.22
C SER A 98 -0.85 -8.79 -5.72
N PHE A 99 -1.79 -7.84 -5.64
CA PHE A 99 -1.53 -6.51 -5.09
C PHE A 99 -1.17 -6.53 -3.59
N PHE A 100 -1.84 -7.35 -2.78
CA PHE A 100 -1.52 -7.51 -1.35
C PHE A 100 -0.18 -8.22 -1.08
N LEU A 101 0.25 -9.10 -2.00
CA LEU A 101 1.48 -9.88 -1.81
C LEU A 101 2.76 -9.12 -2.17
N PHE A 102 2.68 -8.02 -2.91
CA PHE A 102 3.84 -7.18 -3.19
C PHE A 102 4.47 -6.65 -1.87
N PRO A 103 5.81 -6.56 -1.75
CA PRO A 103 6.87 -6.92 -2.70
C PRO A 103 7.42 -8.34 -2.52
N GLU A 104 6.75 -9.20 -1.76
CA GLU A 104 7.23 -10.57 -1.45
C GLU A 104 7.09 -11.54 -2.64
N SER A 105 6.52 -11.06 -3.75
CA SER A 105 6.37 -11.77 -5.04
C SER A 105 7.49 -11.52 -6.04
#